data_AF-A0A915LQ94-F1
#
_entry.id   AF-A0A915LQ94-F1
#
_cell.length_a   1.000
_cell.length_b   1.000
_cell.length_c   1.000
_cell.angle_alpha   90.00
_cell.angle_beta   90.00
_cell.angle_gamma   90.00
#
_symmetry.space_group_name_H-M   'P 1'
#
loop_
_entity.id
_entity.type
_entity.pdbx_description
1 polymer ?
#
loop_
_entity_poly.entity_id
_entity_poly.type
_entity_poly.pdbx_seq_one_letter_code
_entity_poly.pdbx_strand_id
1 'polypeptide(L)'
;TNGIIQSIGMKLNEVDQDFGQKIQGLDQAMRKTDNKCKDLEDRIAKFDINGSDQLIKIEEFGKTLQNLINEKAKEKEEKKLQHLQLLINKFPLITAANQFKKPVNCNVFSLYYFELKLKLEEEFTSEQKSLAFGLDNNSDTIKMWPLSSIIRYQMQGEIIPQVC
;
A
#
# COMPACT_ATOMS: atom_id res chain seq x y z
N THR A 1 -46.63 0.79 88.41
CA THR A 1 -45.23 0.40 88.13
C THR A 1 -45.12 -0.82 87.23
N ASN A 2 -45.77 -1.95 87.54
CA ASN A 2 -45.64 -3.19 86.76
C ASN A 2 -46.11 -3.11 85.28
N GLY A 3 -47.20 -2.40 84.98
CA GLY A 3 -47.68 -2.25 83.59
C GLY A 3 -46.73 -1.46 82.67
N ILE A 4 -45.99 -0.49 83.23
CA ILE A 4 -44.98 0.29 82.49
C ILE A 4 -43.79 -0.60 82.14
N ILE A 5 -43.33 -1.41 83.09
CA ILE A 5 -42.21 -2.36 82.89
C ILE A 5 -42.55 -3.37 81.80
N GLN A 6 -43.77 -3.94 81.81
CA GLN A 6 -44.23 -4.86 80.76
C GLN A 6 -44.28 -4.19 79.38
N SER A 7 -44.78 -2.94 79.30
CA SER A 7 -44.81 -2.19 78.04
C SER A 7 -43.41 -1.91 77.48
N ILE A 8 -42.44 -1.54 78.34
CA ILE A 8 -41.04 -1.35 77.95
C ILE A 8 -40.45 -2.66 77.43
N GLY A 9 -40.67 -3.78 78.12
CA GLY A 9 -40.19 -5.09 77.68
C GLY A 9 -40.73 -5.50 76.31
N MET A 10 -42.02 -5.27 76.03
CA MET A 10 -42.60 -5.53 74.71
C MET A 10 -41.96 -4.67 73.61
N LYS A 11 -41.79 -3.36 73.86
CA LYS A 11 -41.14 -2.47 72.89
C LYS A 11 -39.68 -2.85 72.61
N LEU A 12 -38.93 -3.26 73.63
CA LEU A 12 -37.56 -3.74 73.44
C LEU A 12 -37.52 -4.99 72.57
N ASN A 13 -38.42 -5.95 72.80
CA ASN A 13 -38.51 -7.15 71.98
C ASN A 13 -38.89 -6.82 70.52
N GLU A 14 -39.82 -5.90 70.29
CA GLU A 14 -40.19 -5.44 68.94
C GLU A 14 -39.00 -4.82 68.21
N VAL A 15 -38.25 -3.95 68.91
CA VAL A 15 -37.05 -3.32 68.37
C VAL A 15 -35.98 -4.37 68.05
N ASP A 16 -35.75 -5.32 68.95
CA ASP A 16 -34.74 -6.38 68.76
C ASP A 16 -35.09 -7.28 67.54
N GLN A 17 -36.38 -7.59 67.38
CA GLN A 17 -36.87 -8.34 66.23
C GLN A 17 -36.71 -7.56 64.91
N ASP A 18 -37.04 -6.27 64.90
CA ASP A 18 -36.87 -5.40 63.72
C ASP A 18 -35.39 -5.26 63.32
N PHE A 19 -34.50 -5.04 64.30
CA PHE A 19 -33.06 -5.01 64.06
C PHE A 19 -32.54 -6.36 63.52
N GLY A 20 -32.99 -7.48 64.10
CA GLY A 20 -32.63 -8.81 63.62
C GLY A 20 -33.03 -9.04 62.16
N GLN A 21 -34.24 -8.65 61.78
CA GLN A 21 -34.72 -8.75 60.39
C GLN A 21 -33.92 -7.86 59.44
N LYS A 22 -33.59 -6.63 59.85
CA LYS A 22 -32.77 -5.71 59.04
C LYS A 22 -31.36 -6.23 58.83
N ILE A 23 -30.72 -6.78 59.86
CA ILE A 23 -29.38 -7.38 59.76
C ILE A 23 -29.40 -8.56 58.79
N GLN A 24 -30.39 -9.46 58.91
CA GLN A 24 -30.53 -10.58 57.97
C GLN A 24 -30.76 -10.10 56.52
N GLY A 25 -31.55 -9.05 56.33
CA GLY A 25 -31.77 -8.44 55.02
C GLY A 25 -30.49 -7.86 54.42
N LEU A 26 -29.68 -7.18 55.23
CA LEU A 26 -28.39 -6.64 54.82
C LEU A 26 -27.41 -7.76 54.45
N ASP A 27 -27.30 -8.81 55.26
CA ASP A 27 -26.43 -9.95 54.98
C ASP A 27 -26.77 -10.63 53.65
N GLN A 28 -28.06 -10.80 53.36
CA GLN A 28 -28.50 -11.36 52.07
C GLN A 28 -28.18 -10.42 50.90
N ALA A 29 -28.34 -9.11 51.09
CA ALA A 29 -28.02 -8.12 50.05
C ALA A 29 -26.52 -8.05 49.77
N MET A 30 -25.68 -8.10 50.80
CA MET A 30 -24.22 -8.14 50.68
C MET A 30 -23.78 -9.40 49.93
N ARG A 31 -24.25 -10.59 50.33
CA ARG A 31 -23.92 -11.85 49.63
C ARG A 31 -24.32 -11.85 48.16
N LYS A 32 -25.49 -11.27 47.83
CA LYS A 32 -25.93 -11.11 46.43
C LYS A 32 -25.01 -10.16 45.66
N THR A 33 -24.52 -9.11 46.32
CA THR A 33 -23.60 -8.13 45.73
C THR A 33 -22.23 -8.77 45.49
N ASP A 34 -21.67 -9.48 46.47
CA ASP A 34 -20.40 -10.20 46.35
C ASP A 34 -20.41 -11.19 45.18
N ASN A 35 -21.48 -11.97 45.05
CA ASN A 35 -21.64 -12.92 43.94
C ASN A 35 -21.67 -12.21 42.58
N LYS A 36 -22.31 -11.04 42.48
CA LYS A 36 -22.32 -10.23 41.24
C LYS A 36 -20.96 -9.62 40.95
N CYS A 37 -20.26 -9.13 41.97
CA CYS A 37 -18.90 -8.61 41.81
C CYS A 37 -17.98 -9.70 41.25
N LYS A 38 -18.03 -10.90 41.83
CA LYS A 38 -17.24 -12.04 41.35
C LYS A 38 -17.56 -12.43 39.89
N ASP A 39 -18.84 -12.48 39.52
CA ASP A 39 -19.24 -12.74 38.12
C ASP A 39 -18.69 -11.68 37.16
N LEU A 40 -18.71 -10.40 37.56
CA LEU A 40 -18.17 -9.32 36.76
C LEU A 40 -16.64 -9.41 36.61
N GLU A 41 -15.92 -9.73 37.68
CA GLU A 41 -14.47 -9.96 37.66
C GLU A 41 -14.09 -11.09 36.70
N ASP A 42 -14.80 -12.23 36.78
CA ASP A 42 -14.58 -13.37 35.89
C ASP A 42 -14.87 -13.02 34.41
N ARG A 43 -15.88 -12.18 34.16
CA ARG A 43 -16.21 -11.72 32.80
C ARG A 43 -15.18 -10.75 32.24
N ILE A 44 -14.64 -9.85 33.08
CA ILE A 44 -13.56 -8.93 32.70
C ILE A 44 -12.30 -9.72 32.36
N ALA A 45 -11.90 -10.68 33.20
CA ALA A 45 -10.74 -11.53 32.94
C ALA A 45 -10.85 -12.30 31.61
N LYS A 46 -12.04 -12.84 31.29
CA LYS A 46 -12.30 -13.48 29.99
C LYS A 46 -12.21 -12.50 28.83
N PHE A 47 -12.70 -11.27 29.02
CA PHE A 47 -12.63 -10.23 27.99
C PHE A 47 -11.17 -9.84 27.70
N ASP A 48 -10.33 -9.72 28.71
CA ASP A 48 -8.90 -9.38 28.56
C ASP A 48 -8.13 -10.46 27.78
N ILE A 49 -8.38 -11.73 28.09
CA ILE A 49 -7.78 -12.86 27.35
C ILE A 49 -8.22 -12.83 25.88
N ASN A 50 -9.53 -12.70 25.62
CA ASN A 50 -10.05 -12.65 24.26
C ASN A 50 -9.53 -11.43 23.48
N GLY A 51 -9.41 -10.27 24.13
CA GLY A 51 -8.84 -9.07 23.54
C GLY A 51 -7.38 -9.25 23.14
N SER A 52 -6.59 -9.91 24.00
CA SER A 52 -5.19 -10.23 23.71
C SER A 52 -5.05 -11.18 22.52
N ASP A 53 -5.88 -12.24 22.45
CA ASP A 53 -5.88 -13.17 21.31
C ASP A 53 -6.27 -12.50 19.99
N GLN A 54 -7.22 -11.54 20.03
CA GLN A 54 -7.60 -10.77 18.86
C GLN A 54 -6.47 -9.85 18.38
N LEU A 55 -5.72 -9.22 19.29
CA LEU A 55 -4.57 -8.40 18.93
C LEU A 55 -3.49 -9.20 18.20
N ILE A 56 -3.19 -10.41 18.67
CA ILE A 56 -2.22 -11.32 18.03
C ILE A 56 -2.66 -11.64 16.59
N LYS A 57 -3.94 -12.00 16.39
CA LYS A 57 -4.49 -12.29 15.05
C LYS A 57 -4.42 -11.10 14.10
N ILE A 58 -4.67 -9.89 14.61
CA ILE A 58 -4.56 -8.66 13.81
C ILE A 58 -3.10 -8.45 13.37
N GLU A 59 -2.14 -8.68 14.27
CA GLU A 59 -0.72 -8.57 13.94
C GLU A 59 -0.27 -9.58 12.88
N GLU A 60 -0.71 -10.84 13.01
CA GLU A 60 -0.44 -11.89 12.03
C GLU A 60 -1.02 -11.54 10.66
N PHE A 61 -2.27 -11.07 10.62
CA PHE A 61 -2.91 -10.64 9.37
C PHE A 61 -2.15 -9.46 8.72
N GLY A 62 -1.68 -8.50 9.53
CA GLY A 62 -0.85 -7.40 9.06
C GLY A 62 0.45 -7.88 8.41
N LYS A 63 1.13 -8.85 9.02
CA LYS A 63 2.35 -9.47 8.44
C LYS A 63 2.05 -10.18 7.11
N THR A 64 0.96 -10.93 7.03
CA THR A 64 0.53 -11.60 5.79
C THR A 64 0.26 -10.60 4.67
N LEU A 65 -0.47 -9.51 4.95
CA LEU A 65 -0.73 -8.46 3.97
C LEU A 65 0.56 -7.81 3.47
N GLN A 66 1.50 -7.51 4.38
CA GLN A 66 2.77 -6.91 3.99
C GLN A 66 3.58 -7.83 3.08
N ASN A 67 3.58 -9.14 3.34
CA ASN A 67 4.25 -10.12 2.49
C ASN A 67 3.63 -10.16 1.08
N LEU A 68 2.30 -10.18 0.98
CA LEU A 68 1.60 -10.16 -0.32
C LEU A 68 1.89 -8.88 -1.12
N ILE A 69 1.94 -7.72 -0.46
CA ILE A 69 2.32 -6.46 -1.11
C ILE A 69 3.74 -6.56 -1.69
N ASN A 70 4.68 -7.08 -0.90
CA ASN A 70 6.07 -7.24 -1.32
C ASN A 70 6.21 -8.22 -2.50
N GLU A 71 5.48 -9.33 -2.49
CA GLU A 71 5.45 -10.30 -3.60
C GLU A 71 4.89 -9.67 -4.88
N LYS A 72 3.77 -8.93 -4.78
CA LYS A 72 3.17 -8.26 -5.94
C LYS A 72 4.07 -7.17 -6.51
N ALA A 73 4.82 -6.45 -5.67
CA ALA A 73 5.81 -5.49 -6.13
C ALA A 73 6.94 -6.16 -6.94
N LYS A 74 7.46 -7.30 -6.46
CA LYS A 74 8.49 -8.09 -7.17
C LYS A 74 7.97 -8.62 -8.51
N GLU A 75 6.78 -9.22 -8.54
CA GLU A 75 6.17 -9.74 -9.77
C GLU A 75 6.03 -8.65 -10.84
N LYS A 76 5.68 -7.41 -10.43
CA LYS A 76 5.57 -6.27 -11.34
C LYS A 76 6.91 -5.87 -11.94
N GLU A 77 7.99 -5.84 -11.14
CA GLU A 77 9.33 -5.53 -11.62
C GLU A 77 9.88 -6.62 -12.57
N GLU A 78 9.66 -7.90 -12.24
CA GLU A 78 10.04 -9.01 -13.12
C GLU A 78 9.35 -8.94 -14.49
N LYS A 79 8.05 -8.62 -14.52
CA LYS A 79 7.31 -8.43 -15.79
C LYS A 79 7.86 -7.27 -16.62
N LYS A 80 8.25 -6.16 -15.99
CA LYS A 80 8.89 -5.04 -16.69
C LYS A 80 10.23 -5.47 -17.31
N LEU A 81 11.05 -6.22 -16.56
CA LEU A 81 12.34 -6.69 -17.03
C LEU A 81 12.20 -7.67 -18.21
N GLN A 82 11.25 -8.60 -18.14
CA GLN A 82 10.94 -9.52 -19.24
C GLN A 82 10.46 -8.77 -20.49
N HIS A 83 9.60 -7.74 -20.32
CA HIS A 83 9.16 -6.91 -21.43
C HIS A 83 10.31 -6.15 -22.08
N LEU A 84 11.23 -5.59 -21.29
CA LEU A 84 12.44 -4.93 -21.79
C LEU A 84 13.35 -5.90 -22.56
N GLN A 85 13.58 -7.11 -22.06
CA GLN A 85 14.36 -8.14 -22.78
C GLN A 85 13.72 -8.54 -24.11
N LEU A 86 12.38 -8.67 -24.16
CA LEU A 86 11.65 -8.92 -25.41
C LEU A 86 11.82 -7.79 -26.43
N LEU A 87 11.88 -6.54 -25.98
CA LEU A 87 12.16 -5.40 -26.85
C LEU A 87 13.60 -5.44 -27.38
N ILE A 88 14.59 -5.68 -26.51
CA ILE A 88 16.01 -5.76 -26.92
C ILE A 88 16.22 -6.84 -27.98
N ASN A 89 15.59 -8.01 -27.84
CA ASN A 89 15.78 -9.12 -28.78
C ASN A 89 15.09 -8.92 -30.15
N LYS A 90 14.18 -7.95 -30.29
CA LYS A 90 13.46 -7.67 -31.55
C LYS A 90 14.06 -6.54 -32.38
N PHE A 91 14.91 -5.71 -31.79
CA PHE A 91 15.53 -4.59 -32.48
C PHE A 91 17.05 -4.74 -32.45
N PRO A 92 17.74 -4.79 -33.62
CA PRO A 92 19.19 -4.77 -33.63
C PRO A 92 19.68 -3.46 -32.99
N LEU A 93 20.31 -3.57 -31.82
CA LEU A 93 20.99 -2.46 -31.18
C LEU A 93 22.30 -2.20 -31.93
N ILE A 94 22.29 -1.22 -32.83
CA ILE A 94 23.50 -0.77 -33.52
C ILE A 94 24.14 0.34 -32.69
N THR A 95 25.19 0.00 -31.94
CA THR A 95 26.02 0.98 -31.24
C THR A 95 27.05 1.56 -32.22
N ALA A 96 26.83 2.80 -32.66
CA ALA A 96 27.84 3.55 -33.39
C ALA A 96 28.68 4.37 -32.39
N ALA A 97 29.96 4.01 -32.24
CA ALA A 97 30.88 4.86 -31.50
C ALA A 97 31.03 6.19 -32.25
N ASN A 98 30.81 7.32 -31.57
CA ASN A 98 31.02 8.63 -32.15
C ASN A 98 32.51 8.81 -32.48
N GLN A 99 32.88 8.64 -33.75
CA GLN A 99 34.25 8.82 -34.23
C GLN A 99 34.55 10.29 -34.59
N PHE A 100 33.58 11.20 -34.44
CA PHE A 100 33.78 12.59 -34.79
C PHE A 100 34.58 13.32 -33.72
N LYS A 101 35.72 13.88 -34.10
CA LYS A 101 36.46 14.83 -33.28
C LYS A 101 35.60 16.07 -33.07
N LYS A 102 35.32 16.42 -31.82
CA LYS A 102 34.63 17.67 -31.47
C LYS A 102 35.33 18.85 -32.16
N PRO A 103 34.62 19.70 -32.93
CA PRO A 103 35.24 20.86 -33.53
C PRO A 103 35.77 21.78 -32.43
N VAL A 104 37.00 22.28 -32.60
CA VAL A 104 37.73 23.01 -31.56
C VAL A 104 37.12 24.39 -31.26
N ASN A 105 36.19 24.88 -32.10
CA ASN A 105 35.54 26.17 -31.93
C ASN A 105 34.06 26.12 -32.35
N CYS A 106 33.13 26.02 -31.40
CA CYS A 106 31.71 26.29 -31.63
C CYS A 106 31.08 26.97 -30.41
N ASN A 107 30.97 28.30 -30.45
CA ASN A 107 30.16 29.10 -29.51
C ASN A 107 28.73 29.39 -30.06
N VAL A 108 28.33 28.70 -31.12
CA VAL A 108 27.00 28.83 -31.72
C VAL A 108 26.51 27.43 -32.03
N PHE A 109 25.27 27.13 -31.63
CA PHE A 109 24.56 25.86 -31.79
C PHE A 109 25.18 24.93 -32.85
N SER A 110 25.90 23.91 -32.40
CA SER A 110 26.56 22.94 -33.28
C SER A 110 25.49 22.11 -33.98
N LEU A 111 25.22 22.41 -35.26
CA LEU A 111 24.50 21.49 -36.13
C LEU A 111 25.43 20.29 -36.39
N TYR A 112 25.17 19.17 -35.71
CA TYR A 112 25.91 17.94 -35.96
C TYR A 112 25.31 17.23 -37.17
N TYR A 113 26.05 17.20 -38.27
CA TYR A 113 25.70 16.39 -39.44
C TYR A 113 26.25 14.98 -39.25
N PHE A 114 25.38 13.98 -39.28
CA PHE A 114 25.77 12.58 -39.41
C PHE A 114 25.05 11.98 -40.61
N GLU A 115 25.79 11.25 -41.44
CA GLU A 115 25.25 10.49 -42.56
C GLU A 115 25.18 9.01 -42.15
N LEU A 116 23.98 8.43 -42.20
CA LEU A 116 23.75 7.02 -41.92
C LEU A 116 23.44 6.32 -43.24
N LYS A 117 24.37 5.51 -43.73
CA LYS A 117 24.17 4.65 -44.89
C LYS A 117 23.66 3.31 -44.39
N LEU A 118 22.38 3.05 -44.63
CA LEU A 118 21.75 1.79 -44.26
C LEU A 118 21.36 1.02 -45.53
N LYS A 119 21.69 -0.27 -45.53
CA LYS A 119 21.23 -1.22 -46.53
C LYS A 119 20.23 -2.14 -45.84
N LEU A 120 19.00 -2.16 -46.34
CA LEU A 120 17.97 -3.07 -45.86
C LEU A 120 18.01 -4.31 -46.77
N GLU A 121 18.18 -5.49 -46.18
CA GLU A 121 18.44 -6.72 -46.94
C GLU A 121 17.18 -7.52 -47.28
N GLU A 122 16.00 -7.06 -46.84
CA GLU A 122 14.71 -7.73 -47.06
C GLU A 122 13.69 -6.81 -47.77
N GLU A 123 12.82 -7.41 -48.59
CA GLU A 123 11.70 -6.70 -49.24
C GLU A 123 10.65 -6.24 -48.21
N PHE A 124 10.26 -4.96 -48.28
CA PHE A 124 9.26 -4.37 -47.40
C PHE A 124 7.86 -4.63 -47.91
N THR A 125 7.07 -5.40 -47.17
CA THR A 125 5.68 -5.72 -47.52
C THR A 125 4.64 -4.97 -46.68
N SER A 126 5.03 -4.10 -45.76
CA SER A 126 4.05 -3.29 -45.01
C SER A 126 4.57 -1.93 -44.53
N GLU A 127 3.64 -0.98 -44.43
CA GLU A 127 3.82 0.39 -43.91
C GLU A 127 4.26 0.47 -42.43
N GLN A 128 4.51 -0.66 -41.77
CA GLN A 128 4.67 -0.73 -40.31
C GLN A 128 6.12 -0.78 -39.82
N LYS A 129 7.10 -0.87 -40.72
CA LYS A 129 8.52 -0.88 -40.32
C LYS A 129 9.10 0.54 -40.42
N SER A 130 9.36 1.17 -39.28
CA SER A 130 10.08 2.44 -39.18
C SER A 130 11.47 2.22 -38.58
N LEU A 131 12.45 2.93 -39.10
CA LEU A 131 13.76 3.06 -38.48
C LEU A 131 13.70 4.17 -37.43
N ALA A 132 14.07 3.87 -36.19
CA ALA A 132 14.07 4.85 -35.10
C ALA A 132 15.50 5.05 -34.57
N PHE A 133 15.90 6.30 -34.43
CA PHE A 133 17.15 6.68 -33.76
C PHE A 133 16.82 7.53 -32.53
N GLY A 134 17.36 7.14 -31.40
CA GLY A 134 17.32 7.92 -30.16
C GLY A 134 18.73 8.17 -29.65
N LEU A 135 18.92 9.26 -28.94
CA LEU A 135 20.15 9.48 -28.17
C LEU A 135 20.03 8.74 -26.84
N ASP A 136 21.11 8.10 -26.41
CA ASP A 136 21.15 7.41 -25.12
C ASP A 136 20.78 8.37 -23.97
N ASN A 137 19.92 7.93 -23.05
CA ASN A 137 19.31 8.73 -21.98
C ASN A 137 18.40 9.92 -22.41
N ASN A 138 17.87 9.93 -23.64
CA ASN A 138 16.88 10.91 -24.09
C ASN A 138 15.60 10.22 -24.60
N SER A 139 14.42 10.79 -24.32
CA SER A 139 13.12 10.35 -24.84
C SER A 139 12.83 10.80 -26.27
N ASP A 140 13.65 11.71 -26.81
CA ASP A 140 13.53 12.16 -28.19
C ASP A 140 13.90 11.02 -29.15
N THR A 141 12.99 10.70 -30.06
CA THR A 141 13.21 9.69 -31.10
C THR A 141 12.94 10.28 -32.47
N ILE A 142 13.89 10.13 -33.39
CA ILE A 142 13.69 10.43 -34.81
C ILE A 142 13.22 9.13 -35.46
N LYS A 143 12.01 9.13 -36.01
CA LYS A 143 11.45 8.01 -36.77
C LYS A 143 11.49 8.31 -38.25
N MET A 144 11.95 7.36 -39.05
CA MET A 144 11.99 7.43 -40.50
C MET A 144 11.20 6.26 -41.07
N TRP A 145 10.22 6.54 -41.92
CA TRP A 145 9.49 5.50 -42.66
C TRP A 145 10.09 5.36 -44.07
N PRO A 146 10.18 4.15 -44.62
CA PRO A 146 10.78 3.91 -45.94
C PRO A 146 10.12 4.70 -47.08
N LEU A 147 8.82 5.01 -46.92
CA LEU A 147 7.99 5.69 -47.92
C LEU A 147 7.61 7.12 -47.52
N SER A 148 8.03 7.59 -46.33
CA SER A 148 7.80 8.98 -45.91
C SER A 148 8.88 9.45 -44.92
N SER A 149 9.55 10.54 -45.26
CA SER A 149 10.53 11.21 -44.41
C SER A 149 9.83 12.22 -43.50
N ILE A 150 9.01 11.74 -42.56
CA ILE A 150 8.37 12.59 -41.55
C ILE A 150 9.19 12.52 -40.26
N ILE A 151 9.81 13.63 -39.86
CA ILE A 151 10.47 13.74 -38.55
C ILE A 151 9.40 14.13 -37.53
N ARG A 152 9.17 13.30 -36.51
CA ARG A 152 8.28 13.63 -35.39
C ARG A 152 9.09 13.77 -34.11
N TYR A 153 9.15 14.99 -33.58
CA TYR A 153 9.64 15.23 -32.22
C TYR A 153 8.50 14.98 -31.23
N GLN A 154 8.73 14.12 -30.25
CA GLN A 154 7.78 13.92 -29.15
C GLN A 154 8.36 14.55 -27.89
N MET A 155 8.17 15.87 -27.75
CA MET A 155 8.50 16.55 -26.50
C MET A 155 7.51 16.12 -25.42
N GLN A 156 8.00 15.85 -24.21
CA GLN A 156 7.12 15.72 -23.04
C GLN A 156 6.48 17.08 -22.76
N GLY A 157 5.27 17.27 -23.29
CA GLY A 157 4.50 18.51 -23.16
C GLY A 157 4.18 19.11 -24.53
N GLU A 158 2.90 18.96 -24.91
CA GLU A 158 2.22 19.55 -26.07
C GLU A 158 2.74 19.22 -27.48
N ILE A 159 1.83 18.63 -28.27
CA ILE A 159 2.03 18.30 -29.68
C ILE A 159 1.83 19.58 -30.51
N ILE A 160 2.92 20.15 -31.04
CA ILE A 160 2.84 21.13 -32.12
C ILE A 160 3.27 20.44 -33.42
N PRO A 161 2.34 20.12 -34.34
CA PRO A 161 2.71 19.62 -35.65
C PRO A 161 3.32 20.78 -36.46
N GLN A 162 4.60 20.68 -36.80
CA GLN A 162 5.17 21.45 -37.92
C GLN A 162 5.26 20.54 -39.15
N VAL A 163 4.67 21.03 -40.24
CA VAL A 163 4.75 20.43 -41.58
C VAL A 163 5.95 21.07 -42.27
N CYS A 164 6.89 20.25 -42.75
CA CYS A 164 7.85 20.60 -43.79
C CYS A 164 7.48 19.81 -45.04
#